data_AF-W5WJI7-F1
#
_entry.id   AF-W5WJI7-F1
#
_cell.length_a   1.000
_cell.length_b   1.000
_cell.length_c   1.000
_cell.angle_alpha   90.00
_cell.angle_beta   90.00
_cell.angle_gamma   90.00
#
_symmetry.space_group_name_H-M   'P 1'
#
loop_
_entity.id
_entity.type
_entity.pdbx_description
1 polymer ?
#
loop_
_entity_poly.entity_id
_entity_poly.type
_entity_poly.pdbx_seq_one_letter_code
_entity_poly.pdbx_strand_id
1 'polypeptide(L)'
;MTVPLGQQTLILVSRSDGAKDNMGVPARIEVETSVSGCSWQPASADEDVVHDVDRAEDLWNAWIPGGTGARVIDAIKTPWDGLQYEIQGTPQTWVDAFGRVSHTILTARRVTG
;
A
#
# COMPACT_ATOMS: atom_id res chain seq x y z
N MET A 1 2.05 15.76 -12.80
CA MET A 1 1.20 15.91 -11.59
C MET A 1 2.11 15.72 -10.39
N THR A 2 2.04 16.59 -9.38
CA THR A 2 3.07 16.70 -8.33
C THR A 2 2.57 16.06 -7.04
N VAL A 3 3.33 15.12 -6.48
CA VAL A 3 3.02 14.53 -5.16
C VAL A 3 3.15 15.65 -4.10
N PRO A 4 2.14 15.87 -3.22
CA PRO A 4 2.25 16.82 -2.12
C PRO A 4 3.43 16.45 -1.21
N LEU A 5 4.21 17.41 -0.70
CA LEU A 5 5.36 17.11 0.16
C LEU A 5 4.94 17.04 1.63
N GLY A 6 5.09 15.85 2.23
CA GLY A 6 4.90 15.63 3.67
C GLY A 6 3.44 15.70 4.14
N GLN A 7 3.16 15.07 5.29
CA GLN A 7 1.82 14.98 5.90
C GLN A 7 0.71 14.59 4.92
N GLN A 8 0.99 13.69 3.97
CA GLN A 8 -0.01 13.30 2.99
C GLN A 8 -1.12 12.48 3.67
N THR A 9 -2.31 12.56 3.09
CA THR A 9 -3.41 11.64 3.42
C THR A 9 -3.48 10.57 2.36
N LEU A 10 -3.30 9.32 2.75
CA LEU A 10 -3.49 8.15 1.89
C LEU A 10 -4.82 7.48 2.23
N ILE A 11 -5.39 6.75 1.29
CA ILE A 11 -6.55 5.89 1.54
C ILE A 11 -6.03 4.46 1.65
N LEU A 12 -6.14 3.87 2.85
CA LEU A 12 -5.89 2.45 3.04
C LEU A 12 -7.14 1.68 2.63
N VAL A 13 -6.99 0.75 1.69
CA VAL A 13 -8.05 -0.15 1.23
C VAL A 13 -7.85 -1.50 1.89
N SER A 14 -8.49 -1.69 3.04
CA SER A 14 -8.45 -2.94 3.79
C SER A 14 -9.29 -4.00 3.09
N ARG A 15 -8.69 -5.15 2.78
CA ARG A 15 -9.29 -6.22 1.99
C ARG A 15 -9.56 -7.46 2.84
N SER A 16 -10.73 -8.05 2.73
CA SER A 16 -11.06 -9.30 3.42
C SER A 16 -11.96 -10.18 2.59
N ASP A 17 -11.99 -11.47 2.93
CA ASP A 17 -12.90 -12.43 2.31
C ASP A 17 -14.28 -12.34 2.96
N GLY A 18 -15.30 -12.18 2.13
CA GLY A 18 -16.71 -12.20 2.48
C GLY A 18 -17.33 -13.58 2.32
N ALA A 19 -18.67 -13.61 2.21
CA ALA A 19 -19.40 -14.84 1.95
C ALA A 19 -18.95 -15.46 0.61
N LYS A 20 -18.90 -16.79 0.58
CA LYS A 20 -18.59 -17.56 -0.63
C LYS A 20 -19.81 -17.61 -1.55
N ASP A 21 -19.58 -17.50 -2.84
CA ASP A 21 -20.61 -17.71 -3.85
C ASP A 21 -20.96 -19.21 -4.00
N ASN A 22 -21.89 -19.51 -4.92
CA ASN A 22 -22.31 -20.89 -5.20
C ASN A 22 -21.19 -21.79 -5.76
N MET A 23 -20.06 -21.21 -6.18
CA MET A 23 -18.87 -21.93 -6.65
C MET A 23 -17.78 -22.04 -5.57
N GLY A 24 -18.05 -21.55 -4.36
CA GLY A 24 -17.10 -21.58 -3.24
C GLY A 24 -16.04 -20.47 -3.29
N VAL A 25 -16.15 -19.52 -4.22
CA VAL A 25 -15.24 -18.38 -4.36
C VAL A 25 -15.66 -17.30 -3.37
N PRO A 26 -14.79 -16.88 -2.43
CA PRO A 26 -15.12 -15.81 -1.50
C PRO A 26 -15.28 -14.48 -2.24
N ALA A 27 -16.36 -13.76 -1.95
CA ALA A 27 -16.49 -12.39 -2.42
C ALA A 27 -15.43 -11.50 -1.76
N ARG A 28 -14.78 -10.60 -2.50
CA ARG A 28 -13.83 -9.65 -1.93
C ARG A 28 -14.59 -8.48 -1.29
N ILE A 29 -14.32 -8.20 -0.02
CA ILE A 29 -14.81 -7.02 0.69
C ILE A 29 -13.66 -6.02 0.78
N GLU A 30 -13.94 -4.76 0.44
CA GLU A 30 -12.99 -3.65 0.55
C GLU A 30 -13.57 -2.58 1.47
N VAL A 31 -12.76 -2.08 2.40
CA VAL A 31 -13.08 -0.96 3.29
C VAL A 31 -12.02 0.12 3.11
N GLU A 32 -12.45 1.31 2.70
CA GLU A 32 -11.58 2.45 2.50
C GLU A 32 -11.49 3.30 3.77
N THR A 33 -10.28 3.57 4.24
CA THR A 33 -10.02 4.40 5.42
C THR A 33 -8.99 5.47 5.09
N SER A 34 -9.34 6.74 5.30
CA SER A 34 -8.39 7.85 5.17
C SER A 34 -7.39 7.85 6.32
N VAL A 35 -6.11 7.79 5.99
CA VAL A 35 -4.98 7.80 6.92
C VAL A 35 -4.15 9.06 6.67
N SER A 36 -4.21 10.01 7.59
CA SER A 36 -3.45 11.26 7.54
C SER A 36 -2.07 11.13 8.17
N GLY A 37 -1.15 12.06 7.84
CA GLY A 37 0.18 12.10 8.46
C GLY A 37 1.16 11.10 7.84
N CYS A 38 0.89 10.67 6.61
CA CYS A 38 1.73 9.74 5.88
C CYS A 38 2.91 10.46 5.20
N SER A 39 3.95 9.68 4.88
CA SER A 39 4.96 10.03 3.89
C SER A 39 4.86 9.03 2.72
N TRP A 40 4.76 9.53 1.49
CA TRP A 40 4.65 8.77 0.25
C TRP A 40 5.77 9.19 -0.67
N GLN A 41 6.69 8.26 -0.97
CA GLN A 41 7.89 8.55 -1.75
C GLN A 41 8.20 7.41 -2.71
N PRO A 42 8.75 7.70 -3.90
CA PRO A 42 9.27 6.66 -4.77
C PRO A 42 10.44 5.94 -4.07
N ALA A 43 10.50 4.62 -4.20
CA ALA A 43 11.53 3.78 -3.56
C ALA A 43 12.65 3.44 -4.56
N SER A 44 12.30 2.78 -5.65
CA SER A 44 13.18 2.42 -6.76
C SER A 44 12.32 2.11 -7.98
N ALA A 45 12.82 2.43 -9.17
CA ALA A 45 12.36 1.80 -10.40
C ALA A 45 13.45 0.80 -10.77
N ASP A 46 13.12 -0.48 -10.81
CA ASP A 46 14.03 -1.51 -11.30
C ASP A 46 13.49 -2.02 -12.64
N GLU A 47 14.38 -2.14 -13.62
CA GLU A 47 14.10 -2.80 -14.91
C GLU A 47 14.69 -4.20 -14.80
N ASP A 48 13.88 -5.15 -14.33
CA ASP A 48 14.34 -6.53 -14.24
C ASP A 48 14.12 -7.22 -15.59
N VAL A 49 15.21 -7.46 -16.33
CA VAL A 49 15.20 -8.24 -17.58
C VAL A 49 15.12 -9.73 -17.23
N VAL A 50 13.96 -10.12 -16.72
CA VAL A 50 13.68 -11.51 -16.36
C VAL A 50 12.81 -12.11 -17.46
N HIS A 51 13.45 -12.92 -18.32
CA HIS A 51 12.85 -13.70 -19.41
C HIS A 51 12.30 -12.90 -20.62
N ASP A 52 13.10 -11.99 -21.21
CA ASP A 52 12.73 -11.24 -22.44
C ASP A 52 11.46 -10.36 -22.31
N VAL A 53 11.04 -10.05 -21.08
CA VAL A 53 9.97 -9.10 -20.80
C VAL A 53 10.56 -7.95 -20.00
N ASP A 54 10.63 -6.76 -20.61
CA ASP A 54 10.93 -5.53 -19.89
C ASP A 54 9.81 -5.26 -18.89
N ARG A 55 10.08 -5.47 -17.60
CA ARG A 55 9.16 -5.12 -16.52
C ARG A 55 9.74 -3.94 -15.75
N ALA A 56 9.23 -2.75 -16.05
CA ALA A 56 9.42 -1.59 -15.17
C ALA A 56 8.45 -1.73 -13.98
N GLU A 57 8.99 -1.97 -12.79
CA GLU A 57 8.19 -1.89 -11.55
C GLU A 57 8.42 -0.53 -10.87
N ASP A 58 7.39 0.32 -10.88
CA ASP A 58 7.37 1.56 -10.10
C ASP A 58 7.06 1.23 -8.63
N LEU A 59 8.11 1.09 -7.80
CA LEU A 59 7.98 0.87 -6.37
C LEU A 59 7.91 2.19 -5.59
N TRP A 60 7.01 2.21 -4.62
CA TRP A 60 6.77 3.34 -3.74
C TRP A 60 6.78 2.88 -2.29
N ASN A 61 7.29 3.71 -1.40
CA ASN A 61 7.24 3.50 0.03
C ASN A 61 6.26 4.47 0.68
N ALA A 62 5.37 3.90 1.51
CA ALA A 62 4.45 4.60 2.38
C ALA A 62 4.89 4.43 3.83
N TRP A 63 5.26 5.52 4.51
CA TRP A 63 5.36 5.55 5.96
C TRP A 63 4.04 6.03 6.51
N ILE A 64 3.31 5.14 7.17
CA ILE A 64 1.99 5.43 7.74
C ILE A 64 2.07 5.43 9.27
N PRO A 65 1.26 6.23 9.97
CA PRO A 65 1.21 6.22 11.43
C PRO A 65 0.93 4.81 11.98
N GLY A 66 1.44 4.56 13.19
CA GLY A 66 1.16 3.33 13.92
C GLY A 66 -0.33 3.10 14.17
N GLY A 67 -0.73 1.81 14.30
CA GLY A 67 -2.11 1.43 14.64
C GLY A 67 -3.07 1.30 13.46
N THR A 68 -2.61 1.49 12.22
CA THR A 68 -3.41 1.33 11.00
C THR A 68 -3.78 -0.11 10.67
N GLY A 69 -3.00 -1.09 11.16
CA GLY A 69 -3.28 -2.52 10.96
C GLY A 69 -3.15 -2.99 9.51
N ALA A 70 -2.43 -2.26 8.67
CA ALA A 70 -2.24 -2.61 7.26
C ALA A 70 -1.59 -4.00 7.09
N ARG A 71 -2.08 -4.77 6.13
CA ARG A 71 -1.65 -6.13 5.79
C ARG A 71 -1.23 -6.20 4.33
N VAL A 72 -0.48 -7.25 3.97
CA VAL A 72 -0.01 -7.47 2.59
C VAL A 72 -1.13 -7.56 1.55
N ILE A 73 -2.32 -8.02 1.94
CA ILE A 73 -3.46 -8.13 1.03
C ILE A 73 -4.16 -6.81 0.76
N ASP A 74 -3.89 -5.79 1.59
CA ASP A 74 -4.51 -4.47 1.49
C ASP A 74 -3.89 -3.67 0.33
N ALA A 75 -4.48 -2.52 0.00
CA ALA A 75 -3.97 -1.61 -1.02
C ALA A 75 -3.93 -0.16 -0.53
N ILE A 76 -3.20 0.68 -1.26
CA ILE A 76 -3.13 2.12 -1.02
C ILE A 76 -3.76 2.82 -2.22
N LYS A 77 -4.62 3.80 -1.97
CA LYS A 77 -5.10 4.76 -2.96
C LYS A 77 -4.59 6.15 -2.63
N THR A 78 -4.15 6.86 -3.64
CA THR A 78 -3.64 8.23 -3.53
C THR A 78 -4.75 9.21 -3.96
N PRO A 79 -5.31 10.03 -3.05
CA PRO A 79 -6.50 10.83 -3.35
C PRO A 79 -6.26 11.98 -4.35
N TRP A 80 -5.00 12.39 -4.58
CA TRP A 80 -4.67 13.50 -5.47
C TRP A 80 -4.55 13.11 -6.95
N ASP A 81 -4.29 11.84 -7.25
CA ASP A 81 -4.15 11.33 -8.63
C ASP A 81 -5.09 10.14 -8.91
N GLY A 82 -5.82 9.66 -7.89
CA GLY A 82 -6.77 8.54 -7.99
C GLY A 82 -6.11 7.19 -8.25
N LEU A 83 -4.79 7.08 -8.13
CA LEU A 83 -4.06 5.85 -8.44
C LEU A 83 -4.16 4.84 -7.29
N GLN A 84 -4.12 3.56 -7.64
CA GLN A 84 -4.11 2.45 -6.69
C GLN A 84 -2.79 1.69 -6.77
N TYR A 85 -2.28 1.33 -5.59
CA TYR A 85 -1.04 0.62 -5.38
C TYR A 85 -1.29 -0.63 -4.54
N GLU A 86 -0.74 -1.76 -4.95
CA GLU A 86 -0.76 -3.00 -4.19
C GLU A 86 0.43 -3.07 -3.26
N ILE A 87 0.19 -3.40 -1.99
CA ILE A 87 1.26 -3.62 -1.02
C ILE A 87 2.07 -4.84 -1.47
N GLN A 88 3.39 -4.67 -1.51
CA GLN A 88 4.35 -5.70 -1.83
C GLN A 88 5.15 -6.05 -0.57
N GLY A 89 5.26 -7.35 -0.30
CA GLY A 89 5.96 -7.85 0.87
C GLY A 89 5.24 -7.56 2.20
N THR A 90 5.90 -7.94 3.29
CA THR A 90 5.34 -7.79 4.64
C THR A 90 5.54 -6.36 5.15
N PRO A 91 4.49 -5.70 5.66
CA PRO A 91 4.58 -4.41 6.34
C PRO A 91 5.68 -4.39 7.42
N GLN A 92 6.54 -3.38 7.40
CA GLN A 92 7.65 -3.24 8.36
C GLN A 92 7.27 -2.27 9.46
N THR A 93 7.00 -2.77 10.66
CA THR A 93 6.55 -1.95 11.80
C THR A 93 7.72 -1.51 12.66
N TRP A 94 7.80 -0.22 12.94
CA TRP A 94 8.84 0.40 13.77
C TRP A 94 8.26 0.86 15.10
N VAL A 95 8.98 0.54 16.18
CA VAL A 95 8.61 0.94 17.55
C VAL A 95 9.52 2.06 18.05
N ASP A 96 8.98 2.92 18.89
CA ASP A 96 9.74 3.96 19.59
C ASP A 96 10.54 3.39 20.78
N ALA A 97 11.29 4.25 21.46
CA ALA A 97 12.09 3.86 22.64
C ALA A 97 11.25 3.35 23.83
N PHE A 98 9.93 3.58 23.81
CA PHE A 98 8.99 3.14 24.84
C PHE A 98 8.20 1.89 24.41
N GLY A 99 8.53 1.30 23.25
CA GLY A 99 7.88 0.10 22.72
C GLY A 99 6.51 0.37 22.06
N ARG A 100 6.13 1.63 21.82
CA ARG A 100 4.90 1.98 21.11
C ARG A 100 5.16 1.97 19.61
N VAL A 101 4.18 1.51 18.83
CA VAL A 101 4.29 1.57 17.37
C VAL A 101 4.34 3.03 16.93
N SER A 102 5.47 3.44 16.35
CA SER A 102 5.67 4.79 15.81
C SER A 102 5.03 4.88 14.43
N HIS A 103 5.44 4.00 13.52
CA HIS A 103 4.99 3.97 12.14
C HIS A 103 5.17 2.59 11.53
N THR A 104 4.53 2.37 10.38
CA THR A 104 4.70 1.18 9.55
C THR A 104 5.13 1.60 8.16
N ILE A 105 6.12 0.92 7.59
CA ILE A 105 6.57 1.12 6.22
C ILE A 105 5.87 0.07 5.34
N LEU A 106 5.21 0.55 4.30
CA LEU A 106 4.57 -0.25 3.25
C LEU A 106 5.29 0.00 1.94
N THR A 107 5.89 -1.03 1.36
CA THR A 107 6.31 -0.98 -0.04
C THR A 107 5.12 -1.32 -0.89
N ALA A 108 4.87 -0.58 -1.96
CA ALA A 108 3.73 -0.77 -2.83
C ALA A 108 4.11 -0.53 -4.28
N ARG A 109 3.48 -1.29 -5.18
CA ARG A 109 3.66 -1.14 -6.64
C ARG A 109 2.38 -0.60 -7.25
N ARG A 110 2.50 0.19 -8.32
CA ARG A 110 1.32 0.68 -9.05
C ARG A 110 0.58 -0.48 -9.71
N VAL A 111 -0.75 -0.50 -9.61
CA VAL A 111 -1.56 -1.42 -10.40
C VAL A 111 -1.64 -0.89 -11.84
N THR A 112 -0.94 -1.55 -12.75
CA THR A 112 -1.10 -1.39 -14.20
C THR A 112 -2.04 -2.50 -14.68
N GLY A 113 -3.17 -2.11 -15.25
CA GLY A 113 -4.13 -3.03 -15.87
C GLY A 113 -3.68 -3.51 -17.23
#